data_AF-A0A7S7ESN7-F1
#
_entry.id   AF-A0A7S7ESN7-F1
#
_cell.length_a   1.000
_cell.length_b   1.000
_cell.length_c   1.000
_cell.angle_alpha   90.00
_cell.angle_beta   90.00
_cell.angle_gamma   90.00
#
_symmetry.space_group_name_H-M   'P 1'
#
loop_
_entity.id
_entity.type
_entity.pdbx_description
1 polymer ?
#
loop_
_entity_poly.entity_id
_entity_poly.type
_entity_poly.pdbx_seq_one_letter_code
_entity_poly.pdbx_strand_id
1 'polypeptide(L)' 'MEMQTVDYLKKALLDTQERVRDFKAYSAKIEDKDLQEFFGDYSLSEGKQAQKLQKYLESQKH' A
#
# COMPACT_ATOMS: atom_id res chain seq x y z
N MET A 1 6.17 -22.97 9.58
CA MET A 1 7.29 -22.36 8.84
C MET A 1 7.64 -21.07 9.53
N GLU A 2 8.88 -20.89 9.96
CA GLU A 2 9.36 -19.60 10.46
C GLU A 2 9.45 -18.61 9.29
N MET A 3 9.00 -17.39 9.51
CA MET A 3 9.13 -16.32 8.52
C MET A 3 10.59 -15.91 8.44
N GLN A 4 11.15 -15.89 7.22
CA GLN A 4 12.44 -15.24 7.02
C GLN A 4 12.27 -13.72 7.09
N THR A 5 13.34 -12.99 7.39
CA THR A 5 13.32 -11.52 7.48
C THR A 5 12.70 -10.86 6.22
N VAL A 6 12.92 -11.47 5.05
CA VAL A 6 12.35 -11.01 3.75
C VAL A 6 10.83 -11.20 3.66
N ASP A 7 10.25 -12.17 4.37
CA ASP A 7 8.82 -12.45 4.32
C ASP A 7 8.01 -11.36 5.04
N TYR A 8 8.58 -10.72 6.07
CA TYR A 8 7.98 -9.54 6.69
C TYR A 8 7.87 -8.38 5.69
N LEU A 9 8.91 -8.17 4.89
CA LEU A 9 8.93 -7.12 3.87
C LEU A 9 7.91 -7.39 2.75
N LYS A 10 7.83 -8.65 2.28
CA LYS A 10 6.83 -9.07 1.27
C LYS A 10 5.41 -8.89 1.79
N LYS A 11 5.16 -9.28 3.05
CA LYS A 11 3.85 -9.12 3.68
C LYS A 11 3.49 -7.64 3.83
N ALA A 12 4.40 -6.82 4.33
CA ALA A 12 4.19 -5.37 4.43
C ALA A 12 3.89 -4.73 3.06
N LEU A 13 4.59 -5.15 2.01
CA LEU A 13 4.33 -4.69 0.63
C LEU A 13 2.91 -5.07 0.17
N LEU A 14 2.51 -6.32 0.37
CA LEU A 14 1.18 -6.80 0.00
C LEU A 14 0.08 -6.04 0.75
N ASP A 15 0.19 -5.94 2.07
CA ASP A 15 -0.79 -5.23 2.92
C ASP A 15 -0.92 -3.75 2.51
N THR A 16 0.21 -3.12 2.16
CA THR A 16 0.22 -1.72 1.66
C THR A 16 -0.47 -1.61 0.30
N GLN A 17 -0.24 -2.55 -0.62
CA GLN A 17 -0.93 -2.59 -1.92
C GLN A 17 -2.44 -2.82 -1.76
N GLU A 18 -2.85 -3.65 -0.80
CA GLU A 18 -4.26 -3.84 -0.46
C GLU A 18 -4.89 -2.53 0.04
N ARG A 19 -4.22 -1.79 0.93
CA ARG A 19 -4.70 -0.46 1.36
C ARG A 19 -4.84 0.53 0.21
N VAL A 20 -3.91 0.54 -0.75
CA VAL A 20 -4.05 1.37 -1.97
C VAL A 20 -5.35 1.05 -2.70
N ARG A 21 -5.61 -0.23 -2.95
CA ARG A 21 -6.82 -0.70 -3.64
C ARG A 21 -8.07 -0.31 -2.86
N ASP A 22 -8.07 -0.53 -1.56
CA ASP A 22 -9.24 -0.33 -0.70
C ASP A 22 -9.57 1.16 -0.58
N PHE A 23 -8.59 2.03 -0.32
CA PHE A 23 -8.81 3.47 -0.30
C PHE A 23 -9.26 4.03 -1.64
N LYS A 24 -8.70 3.53 -2.75
CA LYS A 24 -9.16 3.91 -4.09
C LYS A 24 -10.62 3.49 -4.32
N ALA A 25 -10.99 2.29 -3.87
CA ALA A 25 -12.35 1.79 -3.98
C ALA A 25 -13.34 2.57 -3.09
N TYR A 26 -12.93 3.01 -1.90
CA TYR A 26 -13.75 3.84 -1.02
C TYR A 26 -13.97 5.22 -1.61
N SER A 27 -12.89 5.88 -2.04
CA SER A 27 -12.95 7.19 -2.72
C SER A 27 -13.89 7.16 -3.94
N ALA A 28 -13.94 6.06 -4.68
CA ALA A 28 -14.83 5.91 -5.84
C ALA A 28 -16.32 5.69 -5.51
N LYS A 29 -16.66 5.27 -4.28
CA LYS A 29 -18.03 4.91 -3.88
C LYS A 29 -18.70 5.93 -2.96
N ILE A 30 -17.92 6.79 -2.32
CA ILE A 30 -18.40 7.76 -1.33
C ILE A 30 -18.84 9.03 -2.04
N GLU A 31 -20.00 9.57 -1.65
CA GLU A 31 -20.56 10.81 -2.18
C GLU A 31 -20.07 12.06 -1.43
N ASP A 32 -19.70 11.89 -0.14
CA ASP A 32 -19.10 12.95 0.67
C ASP A 32 -17.73 13.34 0.09
N LYS A 33 -17.63 14.60 -0.38
CA LYS A 33 -16.46 15.08 -1.11
C LYS A 33 -15.20 15.13 -0.26
N ASP A 34 -15.33 15.55 1.00
CA ASP A 34 -14.19 15.68 1.91
C ASP A 34 -13.61 14.29 2.22
N LEU A 35 -14.48 13.31 2.44
CA LEU A 35 -14.07 11.93 2.69
C LEU A 35 -13.55 11.24 1.42
N GLN A 36 -14.11 11.56 0.25
CA GLN A 36 -13.60 11.10 -1.04
C GLN A 36 -12.15 11.57 -1.29
N GLU A 37 -11.87 12.86 -1.04
CA GLU A 37 -10.53 13.45 -1.15
C GLU A 37 -9.58 12.83 -0.13
N PHE A 38 -10.02 12.70 1.13
CA PHE A 38 -9.25 12.07 2.20
C PHE A 38 -8.79 10.66 1.81
N PHE A 39 -9.69 9.80 1.31
CA PHE A 39 -9.30 8.47 0.85
C PHE A 39 -8.43 8.49 -0.41
N GLY A 40 -8.62 9.47 -1.30
CA GLY A 40 -7.76 9.68 -2.45
C GLY A 40 -6.30 9.94 -2.05
N ASP A 41 -6.10 10.85 -1.11
CA ASP A 41 -4.77 11.20 -0.58
C ASP A 41 -4.10 10.02 0.13
N TYR A 42 -4.87 9.25 0.90
CA TYR A 42 -4.35 8.05 1.57
C TYR A 42 -3.99 6.96 0.56
N SER A 43 -4.79 6.76 -0.49
CA SER A 43 -4.44 5.83 -1.58
C SER A 43 -3.10 6.21 -2.23
N LEU A 44 -2.87 7.51 -2.47
CA LEU A 44 -1.61 8.02 -3.01
C LEU A 44 -0.43 7.84 -2.04
N SER A 45 -0.64 8.12 -0.75
CA SER A 45 0.38 7.94 0.29
C SER A 45 0.81 6.48 0.42
N GLU A 46 -0.14 5.55 0.50
CA GLU A 46 0.14 4.12 0.52
C GLU A 46 0.82 3.66 -0.78
N GLY A 47 0.47 4.23 -1.94
CA GLY A 47 1.16 3.94 -3.20
C GLY A 47 2.64 4.31 -3.17
N LYS A 48 2.98 5.48 -2.58
CA LYS A 48 4.37 5.89 -2.37
C LYS A 48 5.10 4.96 -1.38
N GLN A 49 4.41 4.51 -0.33
CA GLN A 49 4.97 3.55 0.63
C GLN A 49 5.23 2.19 -0.05
N ALA A 50 4.29 1.66 -0.82
CA ALA A 50 4.43 0.41 -1.56
C ALA A 50 5.62 0.47 -2.53
N GLN A 51 5.81 1.60 -3.23
CA GLN A 51 6.97 1.78 -4.11
C GLN A 51 8.30 1.73 -3.34
N LYS A 52 8.38 2.31 -2.13
CA LYS A 52 9.59 2.24 -1.30
C LYS A 52 9.88 0.81 -0.85
N LEU A 53 8.85 0.08 -0.41
CA LEU A 53 8.96 -1.32 0.01
C LEU A 53 9.41 -2.21 -1.16
N GLN A 54 8.81 -2.03 -2.34
CA GLN A 54 9.17 -2.72 -3.58
C GLN A 54 10.65 -2.49 -3.93
N LYS A 55 11.12 -1.24 -3.94
CA LYS A 55 12.51 -0.89 -4.23
C LYS A 55 13.49 -1.55 -3.26
N TYR A 56 13.17 -1.56 -1.96
CA TYR A 56 14.01 -2.22 -0.96
C TYR A 56 14.00 -3.74 -1.15
N LEU A 57 12.85 -4.35 -1.48
CA LEU A 57 12.77 -5.78 -1.77
C LEU A 57 13.59 -6.17 -3.00
N GLU A 58 13.59 -5.33 -4.03
CA GLU A 58 14.41 -5.52 -5.23
C GLU A 58 15.91 -5.41 -4.92
N SER A 59 16.31 -4.51 -4.01
CA SER A 59 17.72 -4.40 -3.61
C SER A 59 18.23 -5.58 -2.77
N GLN A 60 17.34 -6.41 -2.20
CA GLN A 60 17.73 -7.64 -1.48
C GLN A 60 17.97 -8.84 -2.42
N LYS A 61 17.73 -8.70 -3.73
CA LYS A 61 17.89 -9.79 -4.71
C LYS A 61 19.30 -9.85 -5.32
N HIS A 62 20.24 -9.04 -4.82
CA HIS A 62 21.66 -8.98 -5.21
C HIS A 62 22.53 -9.29 -4.01
#